data_AF-A0A3A6KDR8-F1
#
_entry.id   AF-A0A3A6KDR8-F1
#
_cell.length_a   1.000
_cell.length_b   1.000
_cell.length_c   1.000
_cell.angle_alpha   90.00
_cell.angle_beta   90.00
_cell.angle_gamma   90.00
#
_symmetry.space_group_name_H-M   'P 1'
#
loop_
_entity.id
_entity.type
_entity.pdbx_description
1 polymer ?
#
loop_
_entity_poly.entity_id
_entity_poly.type
_entity_poly.pdbx_seq_one_letter_code
_entity_poly.pdbx_strand_id
1 'polypeptide(L)'
;MKFSIDYNEYLGRKQVVYRKAEYSFDTIPYIPEIDFDIAINTIALTVVDGKVIQLNGFCGLSKTIETPYDVPKAEKGLLKVLYPEVYIAKAGSPKLNDKNWTVFINPKTRWICIGNPQCQEGAVEFIDNCIGVIDGNQELVALWLHPCFI
;
A
#
# COMPACT_ATOMS: atom_id res chain seq x y z
N MET A 1 -7.03 12.44 -1.65
CA MET A 1 -7.81 11.28 -2.15
C MET A 1 -8.37 10.57 -0.94
N LYS A 2 -9.62 10.08 -1.00
CA LYS A 2 -10.28 9.45 0.15
C LYS A 2 -10.46 7.95 -0.08
N PHE A 3 -10.44 7.18 1.00
CA PHE A 3 -10.48 5.72 1.00
C PHE A 3 -11.55 5.19 1.96
N SER A 4 -11.97 3.96 1.72
CA SER A 4 -12.83 3.20 2.62
C SER A 4 -12.33 1.76 2.73
N ILE A 5 -12.81 1.08 3.77
CA ILE A 5 -12.47 -0.32 4.04
C ILE A 5 -13.74 -1.15 4.01
N ASP A 6 -13.67 -2.31 3.36
CA ASP A 6 -14.74 -3.30 3.36
C ASP A 6 -14.19 -4.65 3.81
N TYR A 7 -14.61 -5.10 4.99
CA TYR A 7 -14.15 -6.35 5.60
C TYR A 7 -14.97 -7.58 5.16
N ASN A 8 -16.05 -7.40 4.38
CA ASN A 8 -16.90 -8.52 3.96
C ASN A 8 -16.41 -9.21 2.68
N GLU A 9 -15.47 -8.60 1.98
CA GLU A 9 -14.90 -9.09 0.73
C GLU A 9 -13.37 -9.13 0.80
N TYR A 10 -12.76 -10.01 0.01
CA TYR A 10 -11.31 -10.11 -0.09
C TYR A 10 -10.90 -10.56 -1.49
N LEU A 11 -9.83 -9.99 -2.05
CA LEU A 11 -9.41 -10.20 -3.45
C LEU A 11 -8.77 -11.58 -3.73
N GLY A 12 -8.78 -12.48 -2.76
CA GLY A 12 -8.08 -13.76 -2.84
C GLY A 12 -6.57 -13.61 -2.64
N ARG A 13 -5.84 -14.73 -2.79
CA ARG A 13 -4.41 -14.80 -2.47
C ARG A 13 -3.58 -14.02 -3.49
N LYS A 14 -3.04 -12.90 -3.04
CA LYS A 14 -2.00 -12.11 -3.71
C LYS A 14 -0.94 -11.79 -2.70
N GLN A 15 0.31 -11.77 -3.12
CA GLN A 15 1.44 -11.57 -2.24
C GLN A 15 2.32 -10.44 -2.74
N VAL A 16 2.78 -9.61 -1.80
CA VAL A 16 3.86 -8.65 -2.08
C VAL A 16 5.21 -9.36 -2.03
N VAL A 17 6.01 -9.15 -3.07
CA VAL A 17 7.41 -9.57 -3.13
C VAL A 17 8.33 -8.35 -3.22
N TYR A 18 9.58 -8.54 -2.80
CA TYR A 18 10.63 -7.56 -3.00
C TYR A 18 11.71 -8.17 -3.88
N ARG A 19 11.88 -7.64 -5.09
CA ARG A 19 12.86 -8.09 -6.07
C ARG A 19 14.21 -7.44 -5.75
N LYS A 20 15.14 -8.19 -5.16
CA LYS A 20 16.41 -7.63 -4.67
C LYS A 20 17.26 -6.99 -5.78
N ALA A 21 17.24 -7.58 -6.98
CA ALA A 21 18.00 -7.10 -8.13
C ALA A 21 17.50 -5.74 -8.66
N GLU A 22 16.22 -5.43 -8.44
CA GLU A 22 15.55 -4.23 -8.94
C GLU A 22 15.32 -3.18 -7.85
N TYR A 23 15.54 -3.56 -6.58
CA TYR A 23 15.21 -2.75 -5.40
C TYR A 23 13.73 -2.29 -5.42
N SER A 24 12.84 -3.15 -5.90
CA SER A 24 11.43 -2.84 -6.14
C SER A 24 10.51 -3.80 -5.40
N PHE A 25 9.35 -3.27 -5.02
CA PHE A 25 8.20 -4.10 -4.65
C PHE A 25 7.43 -4.50 -5.91
N ASP A 26 6.77 -5.65 -5.83
CA ASP A 26 5.88 -6.16 -6.86
C ASP A 26 4.78 -7.02 -6.24
N THR A 27 3.71 -7.30 -6.97
CA THR A 27 2.60 -8.16 -6.52
C THR A 27 2.48 -9.40 -7.41
N ILE A 28 2.36 -10.57 -6.78
CA ILE A 28 2.20 -11.85 -7.48
C ILE A 28 0.89 -12.52 -7.04
N PRO A 29 0.03 -13.00 -7.97
CA PRO A 29 0.15 -12.84 -9.42
C PRO A 29 -0.09 -11.40 -9.87
N TYR A 30 0.58 -11.01 -10.96
CA TYR A 30 0.34 -9.73 -11.62
C TYR A 30 -1.00 -9.78 -12.37
N ILE A 31 -1.73 -8.67 -12.32
CA ILE A 31 -3.02 -8.50 -12.99
C ILE A 31 -2.85 -7.41 -14.04
N PRO A 32 -3.07 -7.68 -15.35
CA PRO A 32 -2.89 -6.69 -16.40
C PRO A 32 -3.97 -5.62 -16.44
N GLU A 33 -5.12 -5.85 -15.80
CA GLU A 33 -6.20 -4.88 -15.67
C GLU A 33 -5.79 -3.69 -14.80
N ILE A 34 -6.06 -2.49 -15.31
CA ILE A 34 -5.80 -1.20 -14.66
C ILE A 34 -6.84 -0.18 -15.10
N ASP A 35 -7.51 0.46 -14.13
CA ASP A 35 -8.27 1.68 -14.39
C ASP A 35 -7.33 2.89 -14.27
N PHE A 36 -6.57 2.97 -13.16
CA PHE A 36 -5.54 3.97 -12.92
C PHE A 36 -4.57 3.52 -11.81
N ASP A 37 -3.43 4.20 -11.71
CA ASP A 37 -2.48 4.03 -10.61
C ASP A 37 -2.49 5.23 -9.66
N ILE A 38 -2.35 4.97 -8.37
CA ILE A 38 -2.07 6.00 -7.35
C ILE A 38 -0.58 5.96 -7.03
N ALA A 39 0.10 7.10 -7.15
CA ALA A 39 1.51 7.20 -6.83
C ALA A 39 1.73 7.56 -5.34
N ILE A 40 2.51 6.75 -4.63
CA ILE A 40 3.01 7.03 -3.28
C ILE A 40 4.53 6.93 -3.33
N ASN A 41 5.24 8.04 -3.15
CA ASN A 41 6.67 8.12 -3.46
C ASN A 41 6.93 7.67 -4.92
N THR A 42 7.57 6.51 -5.08
CA THR A 42 7.90 5.82 -6.34
C THR A 42 7.19 4.46 -6.47
N ILE A 43 6.20 4.20 -5.61
CA ILE A 43 5.33 3.02 -5.64
C ILE A 43 4.02 3.41 -6.31
N ALA A 44 3.56 2.59 -7.24
CA ALA A 44 2.24 2.64 -7.82
C ALA A 44 1.32 1.64 -7.09
N LEU A 45 0.15 2.12 -6.68
CA LEU A 45 -0.98 1.29 -6.25
C LEU A 45 -1.98 1.24 -7.38
N THR A 46 -2.17 0.09 -8.00
CA THR A 46 -3.11 -0.05 -9.11
C THR A 46 -4.53 -0.26 -8.60
N VAL A 47 -5.45 0.48 -9.20
CA VAL A 47 -6.86 0.47 -8.87
C VAL A 47 -7.66 -0.12 -10.03
N VAL A 48 -8.57 -1.04 -9.70
CA VAL A 48 -9.55 -1.62 -10.63
C VAL A 48 -10.90 -1.70 -9.91
N ASP A 49 -11.96 -1.23 -10.56
CA ASP A 49 -13.32 -1.15 -9.98
C ASP A 49 -13.33 -0.43 -8.61
N GLY A 50 -12.50 0.60 -8.48
CA GLY A 50 -12.32 1.36 -7.24
C GLY A 50 -11.59 0.61 -6.11
N LYS A 51 -11.07 -0.60 -6.35
CA LYS A 51 -10.34 -1.42 -5.36
C LYS A 51 -8.84 -1.31 -5.61
N VAL A 52 -8.04 -1.15 -4.57
CA VAL A 52 -6.58 -1.26 -4.69
C VAL A 52 -6.24 -2.75 -4.80
N ILE A 53 -5.72 -3.18 -5.95
CA ILE A 53 -5.60 -4.62 -6.26
C ILE A 53 -4.16 -5.14 -6.36
N GLN A 54 -3.17 -4.26 -6.49
CA GLN A 54 -1.75 -4.58 -6.56
C GLN A 54 -0.91 -3.34 -6.21
N LEU A 55 0.36 -3.57 -5.90
CA LEU A 55 1.37 -2.53 -5.82
C LEU A 55 2.65 -2.98 -6.51
N ASN A 56 3.35 -2.02 -7.09
CA ASN A 56 4.66 -2.22 -7.68
C ASN A 56 5.47 -0.92 -7.63
N GLY A 57 6.78 -1.02 -7.71
CA GLY A 57 7.65 0.14 -7.88
C GLY A 57 8.87 0.16 -6.98
N PHE A 58 9.79 1.06 -7.29
CA PHE A 58 11.08 1.15 -6.64
C PHE A 58 10.93 1.59 -5.17
N CYS A 59 11.64 0.91 -4.28
CA CYS A 59 11.83 1.34 -2.90
C CYS A 59 13.19 0.86 -2.39
N GLY A 60 14.19 1.75 -2.41
CA GLY A 60 15.51 1.44 -1.89
C GLY A 60 15.49 1.28 -0.36
N LEU A 61 15.55 0.03 0.12
CA LEU A 61 15.51 -0.28 1.56
C LEU A 61 16.82 0.04 2.30
N SER A 62 17.86 0.51 1.61
CA SER A 62 19.11 0.93 2.25
C SER A 62 19.01 2.24 3.04
N LYS A 63 17.94 3.02 2.84
CA LYS A 63 17.71 4.33 3.49
C LYS A 63 16.58 4.30 4.52
N THR A 64 16.14 3.12 4.96
CA THR A 64 15.07 3.02 5.95
C THR A 64 15.52 3.54 7.31
N ILE A 65 14.60 4.17 8.03
CA ILE A 65 14.79 4.55 9.43
C ILE A 65 14.25 3.43 10.33
N GLU A 66 15.02 3.00 11.33
CA GLU A 66 14.51 2.02 12.28
C GLU A 66 13.35 2.59 13.10
N THR A 67 12.34 1.76 13.36
CA THR A 67 11.18 2.15 14.14
C THR A 67 10.83 1.11 15.20
N PRO A 68 10.40 1.52 16.41
CA PRO A 68 9.95 0.60 17.43
C PRO A 68 8.50 0.15 17.25
N TYR A 69 7.73 0.78 16.34
CA TYR A 69 6.32 0.47 16.15
C TYR A 69 6.13 -0.89 15.50
N ASP A 70 5.23 -1.68 16.06
CA ASP A 70 4.75 -2.90 15.44
C ASP A 70 3.68 -2.58 14.39
N VAL A 71 3.48 -3.53 13.48
CA VAL A 71 2.41 -3.49 12.49
C VAL A 71 1.05 -3.43 13.19
N PRO A 72 0.08 -2.65 12.69
CA PRO A 72 -1.28 -2.65 13.23
C PRO A 72 -1.94 -4.00 13.11
N LYS A 73 -2.83 -4.30 14.06
CA LYS A 73 -3.75 -5.42 13.93
C LYS A 73 -4.73 -5.10 12.81
N ALA A 74 -4.78 -5.95 11.80
CA ALA A 74 -5.64 -5.77 10.64
C ALA A 74 -6.36 -7.07 10.31
N GLU A 75 -7.63 -6.95 9.96
CA GLU A 75 -8.39 -8.03 9.33
C GLU A 75 -8.22 -7.96 7.81
N LYS A 76 -8.44 -9.09 7.14
CA LYS A 76 -8.46 -9.12 5.68
C LYS A 76 -9.70 -8.39 5.16
N GLY A 77 -9.53 -7.64 4.08
CA GLY A 77 -10.60 -6.88 3.49
C GLY A 77 -10.20 -6.25 2.16
N LEU A 78 -11.00 -5.29 1.70
CA LEU A 78 -10.70 -4.44 0.56
C LEU A 78 -10.31 -3.04 1.01
N LEU A 79 -9.23 -2.51 0.44
CA LEU A 79 -8.95 -1.07 0.45
C LEU A 79 -9.56 -0.46 -0.81
N LYS A 80 -10.56 0.42 -0.65
CA LYS A 80 -11.32 1.02 -1.75
C LYS A 80 -11.06 2.53 -1.84
N VAL A 81 -10.94 3.04 -3.07
CA VAL A 81 -10.89 4.48 -3.37
C VAL A 81 -12.32 5.00 -3.44
N LEU A 82 -12.59 6.11 -2.74
CA LEU A 82 -13.87 6.80 -2.84
C LEU A 82 -13.88 7.72 -4.06
N TYR A 83 -14.99 7.71 -4.80
CA TYR A 83 -15.21 8.48 -6.03
C TYR A 83 -14.14 8.21 -7.12
N PRO A 84 -13.88 6.93 -7.47
CA PRO A 84 -12.83 6.55 -8.41
C PRO A 84 -12.97 7.20 -9.80
N GLU A 85 -14.21 7.48 -10.23
CA GLU A 85 -14.54 8.11 -11.51
C GLU A 85 -13.86 9.47 -11.71
N VAL A 86 -13.59 10.21 -10.63
CA VAL A 86 -12.90 11.51 -10.67
C VAL A 86 -11.43 11.37 -11.07
N TYR A 87 -10.85 10.18 -10.90
CA TYR A 87 -9.44 9.89 -11.20
C TYR A 87 -9.27 9.21 -12.55
N ILE A 88 -10.20 8.33 -12.94
CA ILE A 88 -10.18 7.61 -14.23
C ILE A 88 -10.13 8.58 -15.42
N ALA A 89 -10.86 9.69 -15.35
CA ALA A 89 -10.92 10.66 -16.45
C ALA A 89 -9.68 11.56 -16.57
N LYS A 90 -8.70 11.46 -15.65
CA LYS A 90 -7.53 12.35 -15.61
C LYS A 90 -6.32 11.69 -16.27
N ALA A 91 -5.48 12.52 -16.88
CA ALA A 91 -4.20 12.06 -17.40
C ALA A 91 -3.19 11.84 -16.26
N GLY A 92 -2.48 10.71 -16.30
CA GLY A 92 -1.40 10.35 -15.38
C GLY A 92 -1.87 9.74 -14.05
N SER A 93 -0.91 9.35 -13.22
CA SER A 93 -1.15 8.74 -11.91
C SER A 93 -1.36 9.82 -10.84
N PRO A 94 -2.54 9.93 -10.19
CA PRO A 94 -2.71 10.81 -9.05
C PRO A 94 -1.69 10.51 -7.95
N LYS A 95 -0.96 11.54 -7.51
CA LYS A 95 -0.04 11.43 -6.39
C LYS A 95 -0.78 11.59 -5.07
N LEU A 96 -0.55 10.69 -4.12
CA LEU A 96 -1.17 10.76 -2.80
C LEU A 96 -0.42 11.73 -1.86
N ASN A 97 0.89 11.89 -2.07
CA ASN A 97 1.75 12.64 -1.17
C ASN A 97 2.58 13.71 -1.90
N ASP A 98 2.49 14.97 -1.46
CA ASP A 98 3.29 16.04 -2.06
C ASP A 98 4.78 15.82 -1.82
N LYS A 99 5.14 15.49 -0.58
CA LYS A 99 6.50 15.13 -0.15
C LYS A 99 6.61 13.63 0.08
N ASN A 100 7.78 13.09 -0.23
CA ASN A 100 8.03 11.66 -0.02
C ASN A 100 7.80 11.29 1.44
N TRP A 101 6.95 10.29 1.64
CA TRP A 101 6.75 9.66 2.93
C TRP A 101 8.03 8.94 3.34
N THR A 102 8.35 9.05 4.63
CA THR A 102 9.47 8.32 5.22
C THR A 102 9.21 6.81 5.16
N VAL A 103 10.28 6.06 4.90
CA VAL A 103 10.26 4.59 4.94
C VAL A 103 10.93 4.14 6.23
N PHE A 104 10.19 3.40 7.03
CA PHE A 104 10.64 2.83 8.29
C PHE A 104 10.77 1.32 8.18
N ILE A 105 11.62 0.74 9.03
CA ILE A 105 11.69 -0.71 9.21
C ILE A 105 11.68 -1.04 10.70
N ASN A 106 10.83 -1.99 11.09
CA ASN A 106 10.92 -2.58 12.42
C ASN A 106 11.97 -3.70 12.35
N PRO A 107 13.13 -3.59 13.03
CA PRO A 107 14.21 -4.56 12.88
C PRO A 107 13.86 -5.94 13.45
N LYS A 108 12.90 -6.03 14.39
CA LYS A 108 12.48 -7.28 15.03
C LYS A 108 11.53 -8.08 14.14
N THR A 109 10.50 -7.40 13.62
CA THR A 109 9.43 -8.05 12.85
C THR A 109 9.68 -8.00 11.35
N ARG A 110 10.65 -7.20 10.90
CA ARG A 110 11.02 -6.97 9.49
C ARG A 110 9.92 -6.31 8.65
N TRP A 111 8.83 -5.86 9.27
CA TRP A 111 7.82 -5.04 8.62
C TRP A 111 8.39 -3.69 8.23
N ILE A 112 8.02 -3.25 7.03
CA ILE A 112 8.40 -1.97 6.44
C ILE A 112 7.15 -1.09 6.46
N CYS A 113 7.27 0.13 6.98
CA CYS A 113 6.19 1.12 6.96
C CYS A 113 6.57 2.27 6.03
N ILE A 114 5.68 2.65 5.12
CA ILE A 114 5.79 3.85 4.29
C ILE A 114 4.70 4.80 4.76
N GLY A 115 5.06 5.94 5.33
CA GLY A 115 4.11 6.90 5.89
C GLY A 115 4.18 6.98 7.41
N ASN A 116 3.04 7.02 8.08
CA ASN A 116 2.94 7.22 9.52
C ASN A 116 2.85 5.90 10.31
N PRO A 117 3.95 5.42 10.94
CA PRO A 117 3.93 4.16 11.69
C PRO A 117 3.19 4.25 13.04
N GLN A 118 2.83 5.44 13.50
CA GLN A 118 2.09 5.62 14.76
C GLN A 118 0.58 5.43 14.59
N CYS A 119 0.05 5.52 13.37
CA CYS A 119 -1.37 5.32 13.13
C CYS A 119 -1.67 3.82 13.11
N GLN A 120 -2.57 3.39 13.99
CA GLN A 120 -2.84 1.98 14.27
C GLN A 120 -4.31 1.60 14.07
N GLU A 121 -5.18 2.59 13.86
CA GLU A 121 -6.61 2.39 13.63
C GLU A 121 -6.93 2.44 12.13
N GLY A 122 -8.08 1.92 11.71
CA GLY A 122 -8.48 1.92 10.30
C GLY A 122 -7.53 1.09 9.41
N ALA A 123 -7.08 -0.06 9.90
CA ALA A 123 -6.12 -0.92 9.21
C ALA A 123 -6.82 -2.10 8.49
N VAL A 124 -6.41 -2.38 7.25
CA VAL A 124 -6.89 -3.52 6.47
C VAL A 124 -5.74 -4.23 5.77
N GLU A 125 -5.69 -5.57 5.87
CA GLU A 125 -4.82 -6.41 5.04
C GLU A 125 -5.50 -6.66 3.70
N PHE A 126 -5.17 -5.84 2.69
CA PHE A 126 -5.84 -5.87 1.38
C PHE A 126 -5.11 -6.75 0.34
N ILE A 127 -3.84 -7.06 0.61
CA ILE A 127 -3.00 -8.04 -0.10
C ILE A 127 -2.25 -8.81 1.01
N ASP A 128 -1.92 -10.10 0.83
CA ASP A 128 -1.25 -10.88 1.88
C ASP A 128 0.05 -10.18 2.31
N ASN A 129 0.18 -9.94 3.62
CA ASN A 129 1.27 -9.21 4.26
C ASN A 129 1.43 -7.75 3.80
N CYS A 130 0.34 -7.12 3.36
CA CYS A 130 0.30 -5.72 2.97
C CYS A 130 -0.95 -5.05 3.55
N ILE A 131 -0.71 -4.10 4.46
CA ILE A 131 -1.74 -3.44 5.24
C ILE A 131 -1.79 -1.96 4.89
N GLY A 132 -2.99 -1.47 4.57
CA GLY A 132 -3.27 -0.06 4.40
C GLY A 132 -3.91 0.50 5.66
N VAL A 133 -3.51 1.70 6.07
CA VAL A 133 -4.02 2.37 7.27
C VAL A 133 -4.64 3.70 6.86
N ILE A 134 -5.93 3.88 7.16
CA ILE A 134 -6.65 5.13 6.92
C ILE A 134 -6.90 5.88 8.23
N ASP A 135 -6.81 7.20 8.22
CA ASP A 135 -7.13 8.03 9.37
C ASP A 135 -8.63 8.34 9.49
N GLY A 136 -9.02 9.07 10.53
CA GLY A 136 -10.41 9.52 10.74
C GLY A 136 -10.97 10.44 9.64
N ASN A 137 -10.11 10.99 8.78
CA ASN A 137 -10.49 11.77 7.62
C ASN A 137 -10.57 10.93 6.34
N GLN A 138 -10.50 9.60 6.44
CA GLN A 138 -10.49 8.67 5.32
C GLN A 138 -9.28 8.85 4.39
N GLU A 139 -8.15 9.36 4.89
CA GLU A 139 -6.92 9.47 4.13
C GLU A 139 -6.03 8.27 4.42
N LEU A 140 -5.49 7.64 3.38
CA LEU A 140 -4.45 6.64 3.56
C LEU A 140 -3.21 7.36 4.11
N VAL A 141 -2.73 6.93 5.28
CA VAL A 141 -1.61 7.55 6.00
C VAL A 141 -0.40 6.65 6.16
N ALA A 142 -0.59 5.33 6.00
CA ALA A 142 0.51 4.38 6.02
C ALA A 142 0.23 3.15 5.15
N LEU A 143 1.31 2.61 4.59
CA LEU A 143 1.37 1.25 4.04
C LEU A 143 2.38 0.45 4.85
N TRP A 144 1.95 -0.69 5.36
CA TRP A 144 2.80 -1.67 6.02
C TRP A 144 2.99 -2.86 5.10
N LEU A 145 4.24 -3.25 4.87
CA LEU A 145 4.64 -4.26 3.91
C LEU A 145 5.57 -5.26 4.60
N HIS A 146 5.28 -6.55 4.44
CA HIS A 146 6.20 -7.62 4.83
C HIS A 146 6.41 -8.56 3.64
N PRO A 147 7.25 -8.14 2.68
CA PRO A 147 7.39 -8.84 1.40
C PRO A 147 8.13 -10.18 1.56
N CYS A 148 7.86 -11.10 0.64
CA CYS A 148 8.81 -12.18 0.37
C CYS A 148 9.98 -11.64 -0.48
N PHE A 149 11.20 -11.82 0.01
CA PHE A 149 12.40 -11.37 -0.66
C PHE A 149 12.85 -12.40 -1.70
N ILE A 150 12.83 -12.01 -2.98
CA ILE A 150 13.20 -12.86 -4.12
C ILE A 150 14.37 -12.29 -4.92
#